data_AF-A0A947G5Q2-F1
#
_entry.id   AF-A0A947G5Q2-F1
#
_cell.length_a   1.000
_cell.length_b   1.000
_cell.length_c   1.000
_cell.angle_alpha   90.00
_cell.angle_beta   90.00
_cell.angle_gamma   90.00
#
_symmetry.space_group_name_H-M   'P 1'
#
loop_
_entity.id
_entity.type
_entity.pdbx_description
1 polymer ?
#
loop_
_entity_poly.entity_id
_entity_poly.type
_entity_poly.pdbx_seq_one_letter_code
_entity_poly.pdbx_strand_id
1 'polypeptide(L)'
;MRIVLDTNVVVSGLFFGGAPRVVLDAWADGKLQVVMTPSILDEYRQVCDRMSETYPATDYRKVLYPLVAQATMVGDRAGEGPVTADPDDDKFMWCAWHSDVPVVSGDRHMLDADGWRGVKVLTPRAFLTQFRVG
;
A
#
# COMPACT_ATOMS: atom_id res chain seq x y z
N MET A 1 7.15 5.66 -11.25
CA MET A 1 7.08 6.39 -9.96
C MET A 1 7.04 5.37 -8.82
N ARG A 2 7.66 5.63 -7.66
CA ARG A 2 7.70 4.69 -6.52
C ARG A 2 6.71 5.09 -5.44
N ILE A 3 6.02 4.13 -4.83
CA ILE A 3 5.00 4.35 -3.78
C ILE A 3 4.99 3.22 -2.75
N VAL A 4 4.53 3.49 -1.54
CA VAL A 4 4.07 2.47 -0.59
C VAL A 4 2.56 2.35 -0.72
N LEU A 5 2.04 1.11 -0.74
CA LEU A 5 0.60 0.85 -0.71
C LEU A 5 0.20 0.41 0.69
N ASP A 6 -0.94 0.90 1.15
CA ASP A 6 -1.64 0.36 2.31
C ASP A 6 -2.28 -1.00 1.95
N THR A 7 -2.37 -1.90 2.93
CA THR A 7 -3.10 -3.17 2.84
C THR A 7 -4.54 -2.98 2.36
N ASN A 8 -5.25 -1.96 2.85
CA ASN A 8 -6.63 -1.71 2.45
C ASN A 8 -6.75 -1.37 0.95
N VAL A 9 -5.74 -0.75 0.34
CA VAL A 9 -5.70 -0.43 -1.09
C VAL A 9 -5.45 -1.70 -1.89
N VAL A 10 -4.47 -2.51 -1.48
CA VAL A 10 -4.18 -3.79 -2.14
C VAL A 10 -5.41 -4.70 -2.09
N VAL A 11 -5.99 -4.91 -0.91
CA VAL A 11 -7.17 -5.76 -0.72
C VAL A 11 -8.37 -5.21 -1.47
N SER A 12 -8.67 -3.91 -1.37
CA SER A 12 -9.81 -3.33 -2.09
C SER A 12 -9.65 -3.45 -3.60
N GLY A 13 -8.43 -3.25 -4.11
CA GLY A 13 -8.13 -3.43 -5.52
C GLY A 13 -8.35 -4.87 -5.97
N LEU A 14 -7.91 -5.85 -5.19
CA LEU A 14 -8.03 -7.27 -5.50
C LEU A 14 -9.48 -7.76 -5.50
N PHE A 15 -10.25 -7.41 -4.47
CA PHE A 15 -11.55 -8.02 -4.17
C PHE A 15 -12.77 -7.17 -4.58
N PHE A 16 -12.66 -5.85 -4.64
CA PHE A 16 -13.83 -4.95 -4.78
C PHE A 16 -13.77 -3.98 -5.96
N GLY A 17 -12.59 -3.62 -6.44
CA GLY A 17 -12.45 -2.71 -7.58
C GLY A 17 -12.26 -1.24 -7.19
N GLY A 18 -12.83 -0.33 -8.00
CA GLY A 18 -12.77 1.12 -7.76
C GLY A 18 -11.39 1.74 -7.96
N ALA A 19 -11.15 2.91 -7.35
CA ALA A 19 -9.86 3.59 -7.44
C ALA A 19 -8.66 2.73 -6.99
N PRO A 20 -8.76 1.89 -5.95
CA PRO A 20 -7.69 0.96 -5.60
C PRO A 20 -7.31 -0.01 -6.73
N ARG A 21 -8.29 -0.55 -7.49
CA ARG A 21 -8.01 -1.40 -8.65
C ARG A 21 -7.26 -0.64 -9.73
N VAL A 22 -7.65 0.60 -10.02
CA VAL A 22 -6.95 1.44 -11.02
C VAL A 22 -5.50 1.71 -10.58
N VAL A 23 -5.22 1.83 -9.28
CA VAL A 23 -3.84 1.91 -8.77
C VAL A 23 -3.06 0.61 -9.04
N LEU A 24 -3.68 -0.57 -8.83
CA LEU A 24 -3.06 -1.85 -9.15
C LEU A 24 -2.84 -2.03 -10.67
N ASP A 25 -3.80 -1.61 -11.49
CA ASP A 25 -3.68 -1.69 -12.96
C ASP A 25 -2.53 -0.77 -13.44
N ALA A 26 -2.40 0.42 -12.88
CA ALA A 26 -1.28 1.31 -13.15
C ALA A 26 0.09 0.71 -12.75
N TRP A 27 0.14 -0.08 -11.68
CA TRP A 27 1.33 -0.88 -11.34
C TRP A 27 1.57 -1.98 -12.39
N ALA A 28 0.53 -2.74 -12.77
CA ALA A 28 0.64 -3.81 -13.76
C ALA A 28 1.07 -3.29 -15.15
N ASP A 29 0.69 -2.06 -15.51
CA ASP A 29 1.11 -1.33 -16.71
C ASP A 29 2.56 -0.81 -16.64
N GLY A 30 3.26 -1.00 -15.51
CA GLY A 30 4.63 -0.52 -15.30
C GLY A 30 4.75 0.99 -15.02
N LYS A 31 3.64 1.70 -14.78
CA LYS A 31 3.65 3.14 -14.46
C LYS A 31 4.12 3.39 -13.02
N LEU A 32 3.92 2.40 -12.14
CA LEU A 32 4.23 2.44 -10.71
C LEU A 32 5.19 1.32 -10.32
N GLN A 33 6.00 1.58 -9.30
CA GLN A 33 6.81 0.58 -8.61
C GLN A 33 6.43 0.61 -7.13
N VAL A 34 5.99 -0.53 -6.60
CA VAL A 34 5.63 -0.65 -5.19
C VAL A 34 6.90 -0.85 -4.37
N VAL A 35 7.00 -0.13 -3.26
CA VAL A 35 8.02 -0.33 -2.22
C VAL A 35 7.34 -0.90 -1.00
N MET A 36 7.93 -1.93 -0.40
CA MET A 36 7.38 -2.57 0.78
C MET A 36 8.48 -3.21 1.63
N THR A 37 8.15 -3.51 2.87
CA THR A 37 8.97 -4.30 3.78
C THR A 37 8.40 -5.71 3.97
N PRO A 38 9.16 -6.64 4.59
CA PRO A 38 8.63 -7.95 4.96
C PRO A 38 7.37 -7.87 5.82
N SER A 39 7.33 -6.96 6.82
CA SER A 39 6.14 -6.81 7.67
C SER A 39 4.89 -6.35 6.92
N ILE A 40 5.03 -5.47 5.91
CA ILE A 40 3.93 -5.07 5.03
C ILE A 40 3.44 -6.25 4.18
N LEU A 41 4.36 -7.04 3.62
CA LEU A 41 4.01 -8.22 2.85
C LEU A 41 3.25 -9.26 3.70
N ASP A 42 3.70 -9.48 4.93
CA ASP A 42 3.03 -10.42 5.83
C ASP A 42 1.61 -9.96 6.17
N GLU A 43 1.40 -8.66 6.34
CA GLU A 43 0.06 -8.11 6.51
C GLU A 43 -0.82 -8.30 5.27
N TYR A 44 -0.30 -8.04 4.07
CA TYR A 44 -1.03 -8.29 2.83
C TYR A 44 -1.49 -9.73 2.73
N ARG A 45 -0.62 -10.69 3.04
CA ARG A 45 -0.93 -12.12 3.03
C ARG A 45 -2.02 -12.45 4.03
N GLN A 46 -1.85 -12.04 5.29
CA GLN A 46 -2.82 -12.31 6.36
C GLN A 46 -4.21 -11.76 6.01
N VAL A 47 -4.29 -10.51 5.53
CA VAL A 47 -5.59 -9.91 5.19
C VAL A 47 -6.18 -10.55 3.94
N CYS A 48 -5.38 -10.81 2.90
CA CYS A 48 -5.87 -11.48 1.69
C CYS A 48 -6.37 -12.91 1.97
N ASP A 49 -5.69 -13.66 2.84
CA ASP A 49 -6.11 -15.00 3.24
C ASP A 49 -7.46 -14.94 3.95
N ARG A 50 -7.63 -14.07 4.96
CA ARG A 50 -8.93 -13.87 5.62
C ARG A 50 -10.02 -13.45 4.64
N MET A 51 -9.72 -12.55 3.70
CA MET A 51 -10.69 -12.11 2.70
C MET A 51 -11.07 -13.23 1.73
N SER A 52 -10.14 -14.13 1.40
CA SER A 52 -10.41 -15.28 0.53
C SER A 52 -11.36 -16.30 1.16
N GLU A 53 -11.47 -16.37 2.49
CA GLU A 53 -12.49 -17.17 3.18
C GLU A 53 -13.91 -16.67 2.87
N THR A 54 -14.07 -15.36 2.73
CA THR A 54 -15.37 -14.72 2.42
C THR A 54 -15.63 -14.66 0.91
N TYR A 55 -14.58 -14.47 0.11
CA TYR A 55 -14.65 -14.33 -1.35
C TYR A 55 -13.79 -15.38 -2.08
N PRO A 56 -14.16 -16.68 -2.00
CA PRO A 56 -13.33 -17.78 -2.48
C PRO A 56 -13.15 -17.83 -4.00
N ALA A 57 -14.01 -17.15 -4.76
CA ALA A 57 -13.87 -17.03 -6.22
C ALA A 57 -12.72 -16.11 -6.64
N THR A 58 -12.22 -15.25 -5.74
CA THR A 58 -11.14 -14.31 -6.02
C THR A 58 -9.79 -14.94 -5.69
N ASP A 59 -9.07 -15.36 -6.73
CA ASP A 59 -7.69 -15.82 -6.60
C ASP A 59 -6.73 -14.62 -6.54
N TYR A 60 -6.57 -14.06 -5.33
CA TYR A 60 -5.73 -12.89 -5.09
C TYR A 60 -4.25 -13.13 -5.42
N ARG A 61 -3.79 -14.39 -5.41
CA ARG A 61 -2.38 -14.76 -5.60
C ARG A 61 -1.89 -14.45 -7.02
N LYS A 62 -2.78 -14.47 -8.00
CA LYS A 62 -2.50 -14.09 -9.40
C LYS A 62 -2.02 -12.65 -9.56
N VAL A 63 -2.34 -11.79 -8.61
CA VAL A 63 -1.93 -10.38 -8.62
C VAL A 63 -0.89 -10.12 -7.52
N LEU A 64 -1.10 -10.64 -6.31
CA LEU A 64 -0.18 -10.41 -5.20
C LEU A 64 1.22 -10.98 -5.47
N TYR A 65 1.35 -12.18 -6.05
CA TYR A 65 2.68 -12.76 -6.28
C TYR A 65 3.50 -11.99 -7.33
N PRO A 66 2.93 -11.63 -8.50
CA PRO A 66 3.62 -10.72 -9.42
C PRO A 66 3.95 -9.37 -8.80
N LEU A 67 3.05 -8.80 -7.97
CA LEU A 67 3.30 -7.55 -7.26
C LEU A 67 4.51 -7.65 -6.35
N VAL A 68 4.62 -8.72 -5.57
CA VAL A 68 5.78 -8.97 -4.71
C VAL A 68 7.06 -9.19 -5.51
N ALA A 69 6.99 -9.94 -6.61
CA ALA A 69 8.15 -10.23 -7.45
C ALA A 69 8.73 -8.98 -8.13
N GLN A 70 7.90 -7.95 -8.36
CA GLN A 70 8.31 -6.69 -9.00
C GLN A 70 8.50 -5.53 -8.01
N ALA A 71 8.11 -5.71 -6.75
CA ALA A 71 8.25 -4.71 -5.71
C ALA A 71 9.72 -4.48 -5.33
N THR A 72 10.05 -3.27 -4.92
CA THR A 72 11.30 -3.00 -4.20
C THR A 72 11.12 -3.42 -2.75
N MET A 73 11.70 -4.56 -2.38
CA MET A 73 11.73 -5.03 -0.98
C MET A 73 12.83 -4.28 -0.21
N VAL A 74 12.46 -3.61 0.87
CA VAL A 74 13.39 -2.93 1.79
C VAL A 74 13.28 -3.55 3.20
N GLY A 75 14.32 -3.43 4.03
CA GLY A 75 14.28 -3.99 5.39
C GLY A 75 13.31 -3.24 6.30
N ASP A 76 12.74 -3.96 7.29
CA ASP A 76 11.96 -3.34 8.36
C ASP A 76 12.86 -2.44 9.21
N ARG A 77 12.57 -1.14 9.22
CA ARG A 77 13.32 -0.13 9.98
C ARG A 77 12.33 0.85 10.58
N ALA A 78 12.08 0.71 11.88
CA ALA A 78 11.34 1.69 12.66
C ALA A 78 12.31 2.68 13.33
N GLY A 79 11.81 3.87 13.63
CA GLY A 79 12.50 4.84 14.49
C GLY A 79 11.78 5.02 15.82
N GLU A 80 12.09 6.12 16.51
CA GLU A 80 11.53 6.41 17.83
C GLU A 80 10.16 7.10 17.76
N GLY A 81 9.23 6.61 18.60
CA GLY A 81 7.91 7.19 18.82
C GLY A 81 6.83 6.71 17.85
N PRO A 82 5.55 6.79 18.26
CA PRO A 82 4.42 6.48 17.37
C PRO A 82 4.31 7.52 16.25
N VAL A 83 3.93 7.07 15.06
CA VAL A 83 3.73 7.94 13.89
C VAL A 83 2.26 8.28 13.70
N THR A 84 1.41 7.26 13.77
CA THR A 84 -0.04 7.41 13.67
C THR A 84 -0.70 7.11 15.02
N ALA A 85 -2.02 7.25 15.08
CA ALA A 85 -2.79 6.86 16.27
C ALA A 85 -2.93 5.33 16.42
N ASP A 86 -2.71 4.57 15.35
CA ASP A 86 -2.64 3.12 15.35
C ASP A 86 -1.19 2.66 15.12
N PRO A 87 -0.51 2.07 16.13
CA PRO A 87 0.87 1.60 15.98
C PRO A 87 1.08 0.58 14.86
N ASP A 88 0.04 -0.15 14.44
CA ASP A 88 0.16 -1.09 13.32
C ASP A 88 0.39 -0.34 12.00
N ASP A 89 -0.15 0.86 11.81
CA ASP A 89 0.01 1.64 10.58
C ASP A 89 1.42 2.25 10.41
N ASP A 90 2.18 2.36 11.51
CA ASP A 90 3.49 3.00 11.52
C ASP A 90 4.46 2.34 10.53
N LYS A 91 4.32 1.03 10.28
CA LYS A 91 5.18 0.29 9.34
C LYS A 91 5.13 0.87 7.92
N PHE A 92 3.97 1.36 7.48
CA PHE A 92 3.79 2.00 6.17
C PHE A 92 4.49 3.36 6.12
N MET A 93 4.33 4.15 7.19
CA MET A 93 4.94 5.48 7.30
C MET A 93 6.46 5.42 7.38
N TRP A 94 7.01 4.47 8.16
CA TRP A 94 8.45 4.25 8.24
C TRP A 94 9.04 3.76 6.91
N CYS A 95 8.37 2.81 6.23
CA CYS A 95 8.77 2.35 4.91
C CYS A 95 8.83 3.50 3.91
N ALA A 96 7.80 4.35 3.90
CA ALA A 96 7.70 5.51 3.02
C ALA A 96 8.78 6.55 3.29
N TRP A 97 9.00 6.88 4.56
CA TRP A 97 10.03 7.84 4.97
C TRP A 97 11.44 7.38 4.59
N HIS A 98 11.78 6.12 4.86
CA HIS A 98 13.10 5.57 4.50
C HIS A 98 13.31 5.42 2.99
N SER A 99 12.23 5.34 2.23
CA SER A 99 12.28 5.13 0.79
C SER A 99 12.11 6.41 -0.03
N ASP A 100 11.81 7.54 0.63
CA ASP A 100 11.48 8.84 0.04
C ASP A 100 10.35 8.75 -1.00
N VAL A 101 9.21 8.18 -0.59
CA VAL A 101 8.04 7.94 -1.44
C VAL A 101 6.75 8.26 -0.71
N PRO A 102 5.65 8.56 -1.42
CA PRO A 102 4.35 8.72 -0.79
C PRO A 102 3.74 7.37 -0.39
N VAL A 103 2.82 7.42 0.59
CA VAL A 103 1.90 6.33 0.93
C VAL A 103 0.57 6.55 0.22
N VAL A 104 0.02 5.51 -0.39
CA VAL A 104 -1.37 5.51 -0.88
C VAL A 104 -2.22 4.70 0.08
N SER A 105 -3.12 5.38 0.79
CA SER A 105 -3.93 4.83 1.88
C SER A 105 -5.32 5.46 1.92
N GLY A 106 -6.34 4.65 2.27
CA GLY A 106 -7.66 5.13 2.64
C GLY A 106 -7.87 5.25 4.16
N ASP A 107 -6.87 4.88 4.97
CA ASP A 107 -6.97 4.83 6.42
C ASP A 107 -6.91 6.22 7.05
N ARG A 108 -7.79 6.49 8.01
CA ARG A 108 -7.88 7.80 8.64
C ARG A 108 -6.66 8.12 9.51
N HIS A 109 -6.10 7.13 10.22
CA HIS A 109 -4.93 7.28 11.07
C HIS A 109 -3.69 7.65 10.26
N MET A 110 -3.47 6.98 9.12
CA MET A 110 -2.43 7.38 8.17
C MET A 110 -2.70 8.74 7.51
N LEU A 111 -3.94 9.02 7.09
CA LEU A 111 -4.28 10.31 6.47
C LEU A 111 -4.09 11.49 7.43
N ASP A 112 -4.36 11.31 8.73
CA ASP A 112 -4.10 12.31 9.75
C ASP A 112 -2.60 12.52 10.02
N ALA A 113 -1.76 11.56 9.65
CA ALA A 113 -0.30 11.66 9.70
C ALA A 113 0.33 12.24 8.40
N ASP A 114 -0.47 12.75 7.45
CA ASP A 114 0.05 13.40 6.23
C ASP A 114 1.02 14.54 6.58
N GLY A 115 2.18 14.54 5.91
CA GLY A 115 3.26 15.50 6.15
C GLY A 115 4.22 15.10 7.27
N TRP A 116 3.97 14.00 8.00
CA TRP A 116 4.90 13.49 9.00
C TRP A 116 6.28 13.24 8.38
N ARG A 117 7.29 13.98 8.88
CA ARG A 117 8.67 13.99 8.34
C ARG A 117 8.75 14.18 6.82
N GLY A 118 7.78 14.89 6.24
CA GLY A 118 7.69 15.13 4.80
C GLY A 118 7.06 14.00 3.99
N VAL A 119 6.66 12.88 4.61
CA VAL A 119 5.93 11.80 3.93
C VAL A 119 4.55 12.30 3.53
N LYS A 120 4.23 12.14 2.24
CA LYS A 120 2.90 12.46 1.72
C LYS A 120 2.00 11.22 1.81
N VAL A 121 0.79 11.39 2.35
CA VAL A 121 -0.24 10.35 2.37
C VAL A 121 -1.39 10.78 1.47
N LEU A 122 -1.78 9.92 0.54
CA LEU A 122 -2.79 10.21 -0.47
C LEU A 122 -3.84 9.11 -0.51
N THR A 123 -5.11 9.51 -0.61
CA THR A 123 -6.16 8.55 -0.99
C THR A 123 -5.92 8.03 -2.41
N PRO A 124 -6.39 6.82 -2.76
CA PRO A 124 -6.27 6.30 -4.12
C PRO A 124 -6.80 7.27 -5.19
N ARG A 125 -7.92 7.96 -4.91
CA ARG A 125 -8.48 8.96 -5.83
C ARG A 125 -7.59 10.19 -5.98
N ALA A 126 -7.09 10.73 -4.86
CA ALA A 126 -6.20 11.88 -4.87
C ALA A 126 -4.89 11.56 -5.62
N PHE A 127 -4.32 10.38 -5.35
CA PHE A 127 -3.13 9.88 -6.03
C PHE A 127 -3.30 9.79 -7.55
N LEU A 128 -4.37 9.14 -8.02
CA LEU A 128 -4.65 9.01 -9.45
C LEU A 128 -4.85 10.37 -10.13
N THR A 129 -5.52 11.31 -9.44
CA THR A 129 -5.75 12.67 -9.95
C THR A 129 -4.45 13.46 -10.06
N GLN A 130 -3.63 13.42 -9.00
CA GLN A 130 -2.41 14.21 -8.91
C GLN A 130 -1.34 13.73 -9.91
N PHE A 131 -1.20 12.42 -10.08
CA PHE A 131 -0.12 11.85 -10.89
C PHE A 131 -0.57 11.38 -12.28
N ARG A 132 -1.86 11.56 -12.63
CA ARG A 132 -2.45 11.22 -13.94
C ARG A 132 -2.10 9.79 -14.39
N VAL A 133 -2.24 8.83 -13.47
CA VAL A 133 -1.82 7.43 -13.68
C VAL A 133 -2.96 6.51 -14.13
N GLY A 134 -4.16 7.04 -14.37
CA GLY A 134 -5.33 6.30 -14.85
C GLY A 134 -5.51 6.30 -16.36
#